data_AF-A0A6P0C7Y2-F1
#
_entry.id   AF-A0A6P0C7Y2-F1
#
_cell.length_a   1.000
_cell.length_b   1.000
_cell.length_c   1.000
_cell.angle_alpha   90.00
_cell.angle_beta   90.00
_cell.angle_gamma   90.00
#
_symmetry.space_group_name_H-M   'P 1'
#
loop_
_entity.id
_entity.type
_entity.pdbx_description
1 polymer ?
#
loop_
_entity_poly.entity_id
_entity_poly.type
_entity_poly.pdbx_seq_one_letter_code
_entity_poly.pdbx_strand_id
1 'polypeptide(L)'
;MRAKFKIVASAFAVSGLSGCIDMTDIGASDLNAANAPDAQARAACVRDVRGVTGNTDAVVQSSTFSEAGTEVILLVGGTGTWNCIAYQDGTTAGIMSITNEGTL
;
A
#
# COMPACT_ATOMS: atom_id res chain seq x y z
N MET A 1 13.22 58.85 11.85
CA MET A 1 12.00 58.36 12.55
C MET A 1 10.87 58.18 11.55
N ARG A 2 10.17 57.04 11.65
CA ARG A 2 8.85 56.69 11.06
C ARG A 2 8.82 56.18 9.62
N ALA A 3 8.80 54.84 9.53
CA ALA A 3 8.43 54.06 8.36
C ALA A 3 7.01 54.36 7.88
N LYS A 4 6.81 54.31 6.56
CA LYS A 4 5.49 54.15 5.92
C LYS A 4 5.65 53.25 4.69
N PHE A 5 5.85 51.95 4.91
CA PHE A 5 5.76 50.94 3.87
C PHE A 5 4.28 50.83 3.44
N LYS A 6 3.96 51.36 2.27
CA LYS A 6 2.66 51.16 1.62
C LYS A 6 2.73 49.83 0.86
N ILE A 7 2.05 48.81 1.39
CA ILE A 7 1.80 47.55 0.71
C ILE A 7 0.85 47.85 -0.46
N VAL A 8 1.38 47.92 -1.66
CA VAL A 8 0.58 47.93 -2.89
C VAL A 8 0.44 46.49 -3.34
N ALA A 9 -0.75 45.95 -3.08
CA ALA A 9 -1.24 44.71 -3.65
C ALA A 9 -1.16 44.81 -5.18
N SER A 10 -0.20 44.08 -5.76
CA SER A 10 -0.08 43.90 -7.20
C SER A 10 -0.27 42.43 -7.47
N ALA A 11 -1.43 42.12 -8.05
CA ALA A 11 -1.87 40.78 -8.40
C ALA A 11 -0.87 40.13 -9.38
N PHE A 12 -0.07 39.20 -8.87
CA PHE A 12 0.55 38.19 -9.71
C PHE A 12 -0.50 37.09 -9.95
N ALA A 13 -1.23 37.23 -11.07
CA ALA A 13 -1.99 36.12 -11.63
C ALA A 13 -0.98 35.07 -12.13
N VAL A 14 -0.62 34.14 -11.25
CA VAL A 14 0.13 32.94 -11.64
C VAL A 14 -0.91 31.93 -12.15
N SER A 15 -0.93 31.74 -13.47
CA SER A 15 -1.44 30.52 -14.08
C SER A 15 -0.52 29.37 -13.67
N GLY A 16 -0.77 28.84 -12.47
CA GLY A 16 -0.06 27.71 -11.87
C GLY A 16 -0.81 26.41 -12.15
N LEU A 17 -0.06 25.38 -12.50
CA LEU A 17 -0.50 24.04 -12.84
C LEU A 17 -1.52 23.50 -11.81
N SER A 18 -2.66 22.99 -12.27
CA SER A 18 -3.54 22.15 -11.46
C SER A 18 -2.88 20.77 -11.27
N GLY A 19 -1.91 20.71 -10.38
CA GLY A 19 -1.29 19.50 -9.84
C GLY A 19 -1.61 19.40 -8.34
N CYS A 20 -2.19 18.25 -7.96
CA CYS A 20 -2.29 17.58 -6.65
C CYS A 20 -1.86 18.40 -5.41
N ILE A 21 -2.67 18.57 -4.37
CA ILE A 21 -3.11 17.54 -3.41
C ILE A 21 -4.15 18.15 -2.44
N ASP A 22 -4.74 17.26 -1.63
CA ASP A 22 -5.30 17.51 -0.30
C ASP A 22 -6.83 17.42 -0.21
N MET A 23 -7.31 16.18 -0.08
CA MET A 23 -8.13 15.80 1.06
C MET A 23 -8.07 14.27 1.26
N THR A 24 -6.87 13.77 1.64
CA THR A 24 -6.76 12.43 2.24
C THR A 24 -6.97 12.58 3.75
N ASP A 25 -8.13 13.12 4.13
CA ASP A 25 -8.72 13.01 5.46
C ASP A 25 -10.19 12.59 5.28
N ILE A 26 -10.37 11.43 4.63
CA ILE A 26 -11.49 10.55 4.92
C ILE A 26 -10.83 9.34 5.54
N GLY A 27 -11.01 9.19 6.85
CA GLY A 27 -10.28 8.27 7.70
C GLY A 27 -10.19 6.86 7.13
N ALA A 28 -9.06 6.57 6.48
CA ALA A 28 -8.48 5.24 6.45
C ALA A 28 -7.62 5.01 7.71
N SER A 29 -8.07 5.54 8.85
CA SER A 29 -7.60 5.16 10.18
C SER A 29 -8.18 3.80 10.63
N ASP A 30 -8.92 3.13 9.74
CA ASP A 30 -9.52 1.82 9.96
C ASP A 30 -8.91 0.77 9.02
N LEU A 31 -7.59 0.64 9.06
CA LEU A 31 -6.92 -0.60 8.69
C LEU A 31 -5.87 -0.88 9.74
N ASN A 32 -6.35 -1.36 10.88
CA ASN A 32 -5.62 -2.23 11.80
C ASN A 32 -4.18 -1.76 12.07
N ALA A 33 -3.95 -1.12 13.22
CA ALA A 33 -2.62 -0.91 13.77
C ALA A 33 -1.93 -2.24 14.17
N ALA A 34 -2.03 -3.26 13.32
CA ALA A 34 -1.15 -4.40 13.26
C ALA A 34 0.24 -3.84 12.94
N ASN A 35 1.20 -4.22 13.78
CA ASN A 35 2.61 -3.88 13.77
C ASN A 35 3.09 -3.31 12.43
N ALA A 36 3.67 -2.09 12.43
CA ALA A 36 4.22 -1.43 11.23
C ALA A 36 4.97 -2.36 10.24
N PRO A 37 5.83 -3.31 10.68
CA PRO A 37 6.47 -4.26 9.76
C PRO A 37 5.50 -5.25 9.09
N ASP A 38 4.45 -5.71 9.78
CA ASP A 38 3.40 -6.57 9.21
C ASP A 38 2.57 -5.83 8.17
N ALA A 39 2.18 -4.58 8.46
CA ALA A 39 1.43 -3.76 7.51
C ALA A 39 2.23 -3.51 6.22
N GLN A 40 3.54 -3.25 6.34
CA GLN A 40 4.43 -3.10 5.20
C GLN A 40 4.57 -4.41 4.40
N ALA A 41 4.73 -5.53 5.09
CA ALA A 41 4.81 -6.86 4.48
C ALA A 41 3.55 -7.21 3.69
N ARG A 42 2.37 -6.98 4.28
CA ARG A 42 1.07 -7.18 3.62
C ARG A 42 0.95 -6.33 2.35
N ALA A 43 1.33 -5.06 2.41
CA ALA A 43 1.29 -4.18 1.23
C ALA A 43 2.26 -4.62 0.12
N ALA A 44 3.48 -5.03 0.48
CA ALA A 44 4.47 -5.54 -0.47
C ALA A 44 3.98 -6.82 -1.17
N CYS A 45 3.45 -7.78 -0.41
CA CYS A 45 2.90 -9.01 -0.97
C CYS A 45 1.69 -8.75 -1.87
N VAL A 46 0.77 -7.87 -1.49
CA VAL A 46 -0.37 -7.50 -2.35
C VAL A 46 0.13 -6.93 -3.68
N ARG A 47 1.10 -6.01 -3.65
CA ARG A 47 1.69 -5.42 -4.85
C ARG A 47 2.27 -6.50 -5.79
N ASP A 48 3.10 -7.40 -5.25
CA ASP A 48 3.83 -8.34 -6.08
C ASP A 48 2.95 -9.49 -6.57
N VAL A 49 2.02 -9.97 -5.74
CA VAL A 49 1.01 -10.96 -6.17
C VAL A 49 0.13 -10.39 -7.28
N ARG A 50 -0.29 -9.13 -7.21
CA ARG A 50 -1.01 -8.47 -8.31
C ARG A 50 -0.16 -8.39 -9.57
N GLY A 51 1.14 -8.11 -9.43
CA GLY A 51 2.09 -8.09 -10.54
C GLY A 51 2.27 -9.46 -11.21
N VAL A 52 2.35 -10.53 -10.41
CA VAL A 52 2.52 -11.92 -10.91
C VAL A 52 1.23 -12.46 -11.53
N THR A 53 0.09 -12.24 -10.86
CA THR A 53 -1.20 -12.80 -11.29
C THR A 53 -1.91 -11.98 -12.35
N GLY A 54 -1.55 -10.70 -12.51
CA GLY A 54 -2.29 -9.74 -13.34
C GLY A 54 -3.71 -9.42 -12.82
N ASN A 55 -4.06 -9.90 -11.63
CA ASN A 55 -5.37 -9.70 -11.02
C ASN A 55 -5.29 -8.58 -9.98
N THR A 56 -6.09 -7.53 -10.14
CA THR A 56 -6.14 -6.41 -9.18
C THR A 56 -6.94 -6.76 -7.92
N ASP A 57 -7.79 -7.78 -8.01
CA ASP A 57 -8.53 -8.34 -6.87
C ASP A 57 -7.60 -9.27 -6.08
N ALA A 58 -6.80 -8.68 -5.18
CA ALA A 58 -5.97 -9.41 -4.24
C ALA A 58 -6.21 -8.84 -2.85
N VAL A 59 -6.65 -9.71 -1.93
CA VAL A 59 -7.05 -9.37 -0.56
C VAL A 59 -6.28 -10.24 0.42
N VAL A 60 -5.74 -9.65 1.48
CA VAL A 60 -5.03 -10.41 2.52
C VAL A 60 -6.05 -11.16 3.38
N GLN A 61 -5.88 -12.48 3.50
CA GLN A 61 -6.68 -13.31 4.40
C GLN A 61 -6.03 -13.43 5.78
N SER A 62 -4.73 -13.69 5.81
CA SER A 62 -3.96 -13.81 7.05
C SER A 62 -2.52 -13.38 6.85
N SER A 63 -1.87 -12.99 7.94
CA SER A 63 -0.44 -12.74 7.99
C SER A 63 0.16 -13.28 9.28
N THR A 64 1.36 -13.85 9.16
CA THR A 64 2.12 -14.44 10.25
C THR A 64 3.51 -13.82 10.23
N PHE A 65 3.77 -12.92 11.17
CA PHE A 65 5.09 -12.33 11.35
C PHE A 65 6.09 -13.37 11.88
N SER A 66 7.28 -13.40 11.29
CA SER A 66 8.46 -14.11 11.81
C SER A 66 9.72 -13.26 11.64
N GLU A 67 10.74 -13.49 12.45
CA GLU A 67 12.01 -12.75 12.38
C GLU A 67 12.73 -12.95 11.03
N ALA A 68 12.50 -14.10 10.38
CA ALA A 68 13.04 -14.41 9.06
C ALA A 68 12.22 -13.80 7.90
N GLY A 69 11.02 -13.26 8.16
CA GLY A 69 10.09 -12.80 7.13
C GLY A 69 8.64 -12.95 7.59
N THR A 70 7.75 -12.12 7.04
CA THR A 70 6.31 -12.20 7.31
C THR A 70 5.64 -13.01 6.20
N GLU A 71 5.02 -14.12 6.58
CA GLU A 71 4.18 -14.88 5.66
C GLU A 71 2.83 -14.20 5.53
N VAL A 72 2.35 -14.03 4.30
CA VAL A 72 1.07 -13.39 3.99
C VAL A 72 0.32 -14.33 3.06
N ILE A 73 -0.89 -14.72 3.48
CA ILE A 73 -1.81 -15.49 2.66
C ILE A 73 -2.82 -14.53 2.03
N LEU A 74 -2.91 -14.57 0.71
CA LEU A 74 -3.80 -13.71 -0.07
C LEU A 74 -4.84 -14.54 -0.81
N LEU A 75 -6.03 -13.98 -0.95
CA LEU A 75 -7.04 -14.44 -1.88
C LEU A 75 -7.01 -13.55 -3.11
N VAL A 76 -6.90 -14.17 -4.29
CA VAL A 76 -6.82 -13.52 -5.58
C VAL A 76 -8.00 -13.96 -6.44
N GLY A 77 -8.80 -13.02 -6.93
CA GLY A 77 -9.94 -13.31 -7.80
C GLY A 77 -11.02 -14.19 -7.16
N GLY A 78 -11.14 -14.17 -5.83
CA GLY A 78 -12.15 -14.91 -5.07
C GLY A 78 -11.88 -16.41 -4.86
N THR A 79 -10.98 -17.05 -5.59
CA THR A 79 -10.69 -18.50 -5.46
C THR A 79 -9.21 -18.85 -5.40
N GLY A 80 -8.32 -17.98 -5.86
CA GLY A 80 -6.88 -18.24 -5.87
C GLY A 80 -6.27 -17.94 -4.51
N THR A 81 -5.88 -18.95 -3.75
CA THR A 81 -5.09 -18.76 -2.53
C THR A 81 -3.61 -18.68 -2.88
N TRP A 82 -2.95 -17.59 -2.48
CA TRP A 82 -1.54 -17.32 -2.73
C TRP A 82 -0.79 -17.18 -1.42
N ASN A 83 0.41 -17.75 -1.38
CA ASN A 83 1.38 -17.50 -0.33
C ASN A 83 2.42 -16.48 -0.83
N CYS A 84 2.87 -15.61 0.05
CA CYS A 84 3.95 -14.68 -0.18
C CYS A 84 4.69 -14.39 1.12
N ILE A 85 6.02 -14.37 1.07
CA ILE A 85 6.88 -14.00 2.20
C ILE A 85 7.43 -12.61 1.92
N ALA A 86 7.15 -11.65 2.79
CA ALA A 86 7.71 -10.31 2.70
C ALA A 86 8.73 -10.05 3.82
N TYR A 87 9.84 -9.42 3.46
CA TYR A 87 10.90 -9.04 4.38
C TYR A 87 10.77 -7.58 4.80
N GLN A 88 11.47 -7.20 5.87
CA GLN A 88 11.44 -5.83 6.41
C GLN A 88 12.05 -4.79 5.46
N ASP A 89 12.90 -5.22 4.53
CA ASP A 89 13.46 -4.38 3.48
C ASP A 89 12.46 -4.10 2.32
N GLY A 90 11.26 -4.69 2.39
CA GLY A 90 10.21 -4.53 1.38
C GLY A 90 10.34 -5.47 0.17
N THR A 91 11.32 -6.38 0.19
CA THR A 91 11.44 -7.44 -0.79
C THR A 91 10.44 -8.56 -0.50
N THR A 92 10.10 -9.33 -1.52
CA THR A 92 9.20 -10.48 -1.42
C THR A 92 9.86 -11.73 -2.00
N ALA A 93 9.49 -12.88 -1.45
CA ALA A 93 9.90 -14.19 -1.90
C ALA A 93 8.75 -15.20 -1.75
N GLY A 94 8.92 -16.38 -2.35
CA GLY A 94 7.96 -17.47 -2.18
C GLY A 94 6.55 -17.15 -2.69
N ILE A 95 6.41 -16.23 -3.67
CA ILE A 95 5.13 -15.91 -4.29
C ILE A 95 4.65 -17.11 -5.09
N MET A 96 3.69 -17.84 -4.55
CA MET A 96 3.18 -19.06 -5.18
C MET A 96 1.70 -19.27 -4.88
N SER A 97 0.96 -19.82 -5.86
CA SER A 97 -0.39 -20.31 -5.62
C SER A 97 -0.30 -21.55 -4.73
N ILE A 98 -0.99 -21.52 -3.60
CA ILE A 98 -1.20 -22.67 -2.71
C ILE A 98 -2.66 -23.15 -2.80
N THR A 99 -3.41 -22.65 -3.79
CA THR A 99 -4.75 -23.13 -4.11
C THR A 99 -4.68 -24.63 -4.32
N ASN A 100 -5.33 -25.40 -3.45
CA ASN A 100 -5.45 -26.83 -3.66
C ASN A 100 -6.40 -27.04 -4.85
N GLU A 101 -5.87 -27.41 -6.02
CA GLU A 101 -6.64 -27.59 -7.26
C GLU A 101 -7.52 -28.85 -7.26
N GLY A 102 -7.77 -29.45 -6.09
CA GLY A 102 -8.42 -30.74 -5.95
C GLY A 102 -7.43 -31.89 -6.12
N THR A 103 -7.67 -32.95 -5.36
CA THR A 103 -7.02 -34.26 -5.53
C THR A 103 -7.12 -34.73 -6.98
N LEU A 104 -5.99 -35.06 -7.60
CA LEU A 104 -5.93 -35.79 -8.87
C LEU A 104 -6.71 -37.11 -8.79
#